data_AF-A0A957X783-F1
#
_entry.id   AF-A0A957X783-F1
#
_cell.length_a   1.000
_cell.length_b   1.000
_cell.length_c   1.000
_cell.angle_alpha   90.00
_cell.angle_beta   90.00
_cell.angle_gamma   90.00
#
_symmetry.space_group_name_H-M   'P 1'
#
loop_
_entity.id
_entity.type
_entity.pdbx_description
1 polymer ?
#
loop_
_entity_poly.entity_id
_entity_poly.type
_entity_poly.pdbx_seq_one_letter_code
_entity_poly.pdbx_strand_id
1 'polypeptide(L)'
;CFFDGSFIVSFAGTMKREHSRPYTQAVQKLLDCSSRFEVPLVAYIDRSFSRDIIMLMSAIQGEAAMMPVSDAALIARCVGKWGDRSPLFVCARDDALSQNDQAPFYQDVLFTYVKLSSDAPPARIEMPRWIHEAGRTEEILDIVRAECIVGANGYPYAVETADATAVISMQDRQRFYALYQQFVEHEGLAMQQTRKAQSKLNRR
;
A
#
# COMPACT_ATOMS: atom_id res chain seq x y z
N CYS A 1 11.22 -5.37 -8.74
CA CYS A 1 11.19 -5.20 -7.27
C CYS A 1 9.76 -5.03 -6.80
N PHE A 2 9.39 -5.66 -5.69
CA PHE A 2 8.09 -5.45 -5.05
C PHE A 2 8.18 -4.43 -3.92
N PHE A 3 7.08 -3.72 -3.71
CA PHE A 3 6.82 -2.84 -2.60
C PHE A 3 5.50 -3.30 -1.95
N ASP A 4 5.54 -3.62 -0.66
CA ASP A 4 4.34 -4.02 0.08
C ASP A 4 3.58 -2.78 0.55
N GLY A 5 2.47 -2.49 -0.11
CA GLY A 5 1.68 -1.28 0.11
C GLY A 5 1.58 -0.40 -1.14
N SER A 6 1.09 0.82 -0.94
CA SER A 6 0.78 1.77 -2.01
C SER A 6 1.79 2.91 -2.07
N PHE A 7 2.13 3.36 -3.28
CA PHE A 7 2.85 4.61 -3.50
C PHE A 7 1.95 5.82 -3.20
N ILE A 8 0.63 5.66 -3.30
CA ILE A 8 -0.37 6.70 -3.02
C ILE A 8 -0.60 6.82 -1.50
N VAL A 9 0.31 7.52 -0.83
CA VAL A 9 0.37 7.68 0.64
C VAL A 9 -0.62 8.73 1.19
N SER A 10 -1.89 8.67 0.81
CA SER A 10 -2.90 9.68 1.18
C SER A 10 -3.07 9.88 2.69
N PHE A 11 -2.80 8.83 3.49
CA PHE A 11 -2.82 8.92 4.95
C PHE A 11 -1.83 9.98 5.48
N ALA A 12 -0.71 10.24 4.79
CA ALA A 12 0.24 11.25 5.21
C ALA A 12 -0.34 12.67 5.15
N GLY A 13 -1.41 12.90 4.36
CA GLY A 13 -2.17 14.16 4.38
C GLY A 13 -2.89 14.43 5.69
N THR A 14 -3.11 13.41 6.53
CA THR A 14 -3.71 13.57 7.87
C THR A 14 -2.67 13.93 8.94
N MET A 15 -1.39 13.88 8.59
CA MET A 15 -0.29 14.15 9.51
C MET A 15 0.13 15.61 9.45
N LYS A 16 0.81 16.08 10.50
CA LYS A 16 1.54 17.35 10.43
C LYS A 16 2.60 17.28 9.34
N ARG A 17 2.86 18.43 8.69
CA ARG A 17 3.80 18.53 7.56
C ARG A 17 5.21 18.01 7.89
N GLU A 18 5.66 18.20 9.13
CA GLU A 18 6.95 17.69 9.63
C GLU A 18 7.06 16.17 9.56
N HIS A 19 5.94 15.45 9.68
CA HIS A 19 5.87 14.00 9.62
C HIS A 19 5.46 13.49 8.23
N SER A 20 4.60 14.22 7.50
CA SER A 20 4.18 13.81 6.15
C SER A 20 5.30 13.92 5.12
N ARG A 21 6.13 14.96 5.21
CA ARG A 21 7.19 15.27 4.24
C ARG A 21 8.23 14.14 4.10
N PRO A 22 8.76 13.53 5.18
CA PRO A 22 9.64 12.37 5.05
C PRO A 22 9.03 11.21 4.25
N TYR A 23 7.74 10.92 4.42
CA TYR A 23 7.06 9.86 3.66
C TYR A 23 6.97 10.19 2.18
N THR A 24 6.47 11.39 1.84
CA THR A 24 6.30 11.78 0.43
C THR A 24 7.64 11.88 -0.30
N GLN A 25 8.68 12.38 0.38
CA GLN A 25 10.03 12.42 -0.16
C GLN A 25 10.65 11.03 -0.33
N ALA A 26 10.40 10.09 0.58
CA ALA A 26 10.89 8.73 0.45
C ALA A 26 10.28 8.02 -0.76
N VAL A 27 8.97 8.16 -0.96
CA VAL A 27 8.28 7.59 -2.14
C VAL A 27 8.76 8.25 -3.42
N GLN A 28 8.87 9.58 -3.48
CA GLN A 28 9.42 10.29 -4.63
C GLN A 28 10.82 9.75 -5.01
N LYS A 29 11.74 9.69 -4.03
CA LYS A 29 13.10 9.18 -4.27
C LYS A 29 13.10 7.75 -4.77
N LEU A 30 12.19 6.91 -4.28
CA LEU A 30 12.06 5.52 -4.71
C LEU A 30 11.60 5.45 -6.18
N LEU A 31 10.61 6.24 -6.58
CA LEU A 31 10.12 6.33 -7.96
C LEU A 31 11.19 6.89 -8.90
N ASP A 32 11.90 7.95 -8.48
CA ASP A 32 13.00 8.55 -9.24
C ASP A 32 14.13 7.54 -9.45
N CYS A 33 14.46 6.76 -8.43
CA CYS A 33 15.48 5.71 -8.49
C CYS A 33 15.06 4.60 -9.47
N SER A 34 13.81 4.14 -9.39
CA SER A 34 13.25 3.16 -10.32
C SER A 34 13.36 3.63 -11.77
N SER A 35 12.98 4.88 -12.04
CA SER A 35 13.08 5.47 -13.38
C SER A 35 14.52 5.62 -13.85
N ARG A 36 15.40 6.18 -13.02
CA ARG A 36 16.80 6.45 -13.35
C ARG A 36 17.59 5.20 -13.71
N PHE A 37 17.34 4.09 -13.01
CA PHE A 37 18.06 2.83 -13.22
C PHE A 37 17.25 1.81 -14.02
N GLU A 38 16.08 2.21 -14.52
CA GLU A 38 15.15 1.35 -15.28
C GLU A 38 14.82 0.03 -14.57
N VAL A 39 14.81 0.06 -13.23
CA VAL A 39 14.48 -1.09 -12.39
C VAL A 39 12.97 -1.10 -12.17
N PRO A 40 12.23 -2.09 -12.70
CA PRO A 40 10.78 -2.15 -12.53
C PRO A 40 10.40 -2.24 -11.05
N LEU A 41 9.54 -1.33 -10.63
CA LEU A 41 9.03 -1.27 -9.28
C LEU A 41 7.51 -1.49 -9.31
N VAL A 42 7.04 -2.42 -8.48
CA VAL A 42 5.63 -2.81 -8.39
C VAL A 42 5.17 -2.72 -6.95
N ALA A 43 4.21 -1.85 -6.68
CA ALA A 43 3.48 -1.86 -5.42
C ALA A 43 2.34 -2.87 -5.50
N TYR A 44 2.29 -3.78 -4.54
CA TYR A 44 1.26 -4.82 -4.45
C TYR A 44 0.36 -4.55 -3.26
N ILE A 45 -0.96 -4.49 -3.49
CA ILE A 45 -1.96 -4.27 -2.46
C ILE A 45 -3.04 -5.34 -2.58
N ASP A 46 -2.99 -6.34 -1.70
CA ASP A 46 -3.95 -7.46 -1.68
C ASP A 46 -5.39 -6.99 -1.48
N ARG A 47 -5.62 -6.16 -0.46
CA ARG A 47 -6.94 -5.62 -0.10
C ARG A 47 -6.98 -4.11 -0.19
N SER A 48 -7.26 -3.60 -1.38
CA SER A 48 -7.43 -2.17 -1.59
C SER A 48 -8.82 -1.69 -1.14
N PHE A 49 -8.82 -0.73 -0.23
CA PHE A 49 -10.01 0.06 0.13
C PHE A 49 -10.12 1.37 -0.65
N SER A 50 -9.34 1.52 -1.73
CA SER A 50 -9.37 2.74 -2.55
C SER A 50 -10.75 2.97 -3.18
N ARG A 51 -11.06 4.23 -3.44
CA ARG A 51 -12.30 4.71 -4.05
C ARG A 51 -12.00 5.70 -5.20
N ASP A 52 -10.85 5.59 -5.86
CA ASP A 52 -10.42 6.47 -6.95
C ASP A 52 -11.42 6.45 -8.11
N ILE A 53 -11.83 5.26 -8.55
CA ILE A 53 -12.77 5.09 -9.67
C ILE A 53 -14.16 5.56 -9.25
N ILE A 54 -14.59 5.20 -8.04
CA ILE A 54 -15.88 5.64 -7.50
C ILE A 54 -15.96 7.16 -7.38
N MET A 55 -14.91 7.80 -6.87
CA MET A 55 -14.84 9.26 -6.75
C MET A 55 -14.78 9.93 -8.13
N LEU A 56 -14.07 9.35 -9.10
CA LEU A 56 -14.08 9.82 -10.49
C LEU A 56 -15.49 9.78 -11.08
N MET A 57 -16.22 8.66 -10.93
CA MET A 57 -17.59 8.54 -11.41
C MET A 57 -18.51 9.58 -10.77
N SER A 58 -18.35 9.81 -9.47
CA SER A 58 -19.07 10.86 -8.75
C SER A 58 -18.80 12.27 -9.27
N ALA A 59 -17.53 12.59 -9.52
CA ALA A 59 -17.16 13.89 -10.08
C ALA A 59 -17.79 14.11 -11.46
N ILE A 60 -17.88 13.06 -12.28
CA ILE A 60 -18.52 13.11 -13.60
C ILE A 60 -20.04 13.26 -13.49
N GLN A 61 -20.68 12.54 -12.56
CA GLN A 61 -22.14 12.55 -12.40
C GLN A 61 -22.66 13.78 -11.63
N GLY A 62 -21.79 14.50 -10.92
CA GLY A 62 -22.18 15.63 -10.06
C GLY A 62 -22.87 15.19 -8.76
N GLU A 63 -22.79 13.91 -8.40
CA GLU A 63 -23.41 13.35 -7.19
C GLU A 63 -22.33 12.89 -6.21
N ALA A 64 -22.55 13.11 -4.91
CA ALA A 64 -21.68 12.57 -3.88
C ALA A 64 -21.84 11.04 -3.82
N ALA A 65 -20.77 10.28 -4.07
CA ALA A 65 -20.78 8.81 -3.98
C ALA A 65 -21.05 8.37 -2.55
N MET A 66 -22.32 8.14 -2.23
CA MET A 66 -22.76 7.51 -0.99
C MET A 66 -22.56 5.98 -1.00
N MET A 67 -21.95 5.40 -2.03
CA MET A 67 -21.70 3.96 -2.07
C MET A 67 -20.55 3.58 -1.14
N PRO A 68 -20.78 2.80 -0.05
CA PRO A 68 -19.74 2.34 0.87
C PRO A 68 -18.95 1.16 0.30
N VAL A 69 -18.63 1.22 -0.99
CA VAL A 69 -17.99 0.16 -1.76
C VAL A 69 -16.59 0.65 -2.14
N SER A 70 -15.61 -0.27 -2.20
CA SER A 70 -14.27 0.02 -2.73
C SER A 70 -14.20 -0.23 -4.23
N ASP A 71 -13.23 0.38 -4.90
CA ASP A 71 -12.96 0.14 -6.32
C ASP A 71 -12.71 -1.35 -6.58
N ALA A 72 -11.99 -2.05 -5.69
CA ALA A 72 -11.74 -3.49 -5.85
C ALA A 72 -13.05 -4.29 -5.88
N ALA A 73 -14.01 -3.96 -5.02
CA ALA A 73 -15.32 -4.61 -4.99
C ALA A 73 -16.18 -4.26 -6.21
N LEU A 74 -16.09 -3.03 -6.72
CA LEU A 74 -16.74 -2.63 -7.96
C LEU A 74 -16.15 -3.40 -9.17
N ILE A 75 -14.82 -3.40 -9.29
CA ILE A 75 -14.10 -4.03 -10.40
C ILE A 75 -14.23 -5.55 -10.38
N ALA A 76 -14.36 -6.19 -9.21
CA ALA A 76 -14.62 -7.62 -9.09
C ALA A 76 -15.87 -8.08 -9.87
N ARG A 77 -16.82 -7.17 -10.15
CA ARG A 77 -18.00 -7.46 -10.98
C ARG A 77 -17.73 -7.43 -12.48
N CYS A 78 -16.58 -6.88 -12.89
CA CYS A 78 -16.18 -6.69 -14.28
C CYS A 78 -15.01 -7.59 -14.70
N VAL A 79 -14.14 -7.97 -13.76
CA VAL A 79 -13.02 -8.91 -14.01
C VAL A 79 -13.30 -10.23 -13.30
N GLY A 80 -13.43 -11.31 -14.07
CA GLY A 80 -14.00 -12.57 -13.58
C GLY A 80 -13.00 -13.72 -13.49
N LYS A 81 -12.08 -13.81 -14.45
CA LYS A 81 -11.13 -14.92 -14.54
C LYS A 81 -9.81 -14.55 -13.89
N TRP A 82 -9.10 -15.56 -13.39
CA TRP A 82 -7.76 -15.37 -12.90
C TRP A 82 -6.87 -14.80 -14.01
N GLY A 83 -6.10 -13.76 -13.69
CA GLY A 83 -5.24 -13.03 -14.62
C GLY A 83 -5.92 -11.84 -15.33
N ASP A 84 -7.27 -11.77 -15.32
CA ASP A 84 -8.01 -10.62 -15.85
C ASP A 84 -7.63 -9.35 -15.09
N ARG A 85 -7.58 -8.23 -15.81
CA ARG A 85 -7.27 -6.92 -15.23
C ARG A 85 -8.16 -5.81 -15.76
N SER A 86 -8.31 -4.78 -14.95
CA SER A 86 -8.86 -3.50 -15.42
C SER A 86 -7.87 -2.80 -16.37
N PRO A 87 -8.30 -1.72 -17.06
CA PRO A 87 -7.37 -0.78 -17.67
C PRO A 87 -6.34 -0.23 -16.67
N LEU A 88 -5.31 0.42 -17.20
CA LEU A 88 -4.43 1.28 -16.40
C LEU A 88 -5.12 2.60 -16.14
N PHE A 89 -5.00 3.10 -14.91
CA PHE A 89 -5.52 4.39 -14.49
C PHE A 89 -4.38 5.25 -13.97
N VAL A 90 -4.50 6.56 -14.17
CA VAL A 90 -3.63 7.55 -13.55
C VAL A 90 -4.21 7.92 -12.20
N CYS A 91 -3.39 7.98 -11.15
CA CYS A 91 -3.85 8.54 -9.89
C CYS A 91 -3.92 10.07 -9.98
N ALA A 92 -5.14 10.60 -10.02
CA ALA A 92 -5.43 12.04 -10.02
C ALA A 92 -6.34 12.39 -8.84
N ARG A 93 -5.88 12.06 -7.63
CA ARG A 93 -6.62 12.38 -6.40
C ARG A 93 -6.60 13.88 -6.13
N ASP A 94 -7.73 14.39 -5.66
CA ASP A 94 -7.83 15.73 -5.08
C ASP A 94 -7.87 15.61 -3.55
N ASP A 95 -6.81 15.05 -2.98
CA ASP A 95 -6.67 14.88 -1.52
C ASP A 95 -5.83 16.01 -0.89
N ALA A 96 -5.72 16.01 0.44
CA ALA A 96 -4.99 17.04 1.17
C ALA A 96 -3.51 17.17 0.74
N LEU A 97 -2.87 16.08 0.30
CA LEU A 97 -1.49 16.15 -0.18
C LEU A 97 -1.42 16.80 -1.55
N SER A 98 -2.36 16.47 -2.44
CA SER A 98 -2.43 17.00 -3.80
C SER A 98 -2.77 18.51 -3.79
N GLN A 99 -3.74 18.91 -2.96
CA GLN A 99 -4.14 20.32 -2.80
C GLN A 99 -3.02 21.21 -2.24
N ASN A 100 -2.12 20.63 -1.45
CA ASN A 100 -0.98 21.34 -0.87
C ASN A 100 0.33 21.14 -1.65
N ASP A 101 0.28 20.53 -2.84
CA ASP A 101 1.44 20.21 -3.69
C ASP A 101 2.55 19.44 -2.94
N GLN A 102 2.14 18.49 -2.11
CA GLN A 102 3.04 17.67 -1.27
C GLN A 102 3.29 16.27 -1.82
N ALA A 103 2.55 15.86 -2.84
CA ALA A 103 2.68 14.57 -3.50
C ALA A 103 2.58 14.68 -5.04
N PRO A 104 3.43 15.51 -5.69
CA PRO A 104 3.37 15.72 -7.15
C PRO A 104 3.55 14.41 -7.94
N PHE A 105 4.28 13.43 -7.40
CA PHE A 105 4.48 12.12 -8.03
C PHE A 105 3.21 11.27 -8.19
N TYR A 106 2.06 11.62 -7.61
CA TYR A 106 0.83 10.84 -7.79
C TYR A 106 0.48 10.67 -9.27
N GLN A 107 0.69 11.73 -10.07
CA GLN A 107 0.47 11.67 -11.52
C GLN A 107 1.47 10.74 -12.23
N ASP A 108 2.61 10.42 -11.62
CA ASP A 108 3.63 9.52 -12.16
C ASP A 108 3.41 8.07 -11.74
N VAL A 109 2.30 7.78 -11.05
CA VAL A 109 1.91 6.43 -10.65
C VAL A 109 0.67 6.00 -11.43
N LEU A 110 0.79 4.85 -12.08
CA LEU A 110 -0.32 4.14 -12.69
C LEU A 110 -0.80 3.02 -11.78
N PHE A 111 -2.09 2.72 -11.82
CA PHE A 111 -2.66 1.59 -11.11
C PHE A 111 -3.61 0.76 -11.96
N THR A 112 -3.72 -0.52 -11.63
CA THR A 112 -4.68 -1.46 -12.21
C THR A 112 -5.13 -2.46 -11.15
N TYR A 113 -6.28 -3.08 -11.36
CA TYR A 113 -6.82 -4.14 -10.53
C TYR A 113 -6.69 -5.47 -11.26
N VAL A 114 -6.07 -6.47 -10.64
CA VAL A 114 -5.80 -7.79 -11.25
C VAL A 114 -6.40 -8.90 -10.40
N LYS A 115 -7.17 -9.79 -11.02
CA LYS A 115 -7.77 -10.96 -10.34
C LYS A 115 -6.71 -12.05 -10.16
N LEU A 116 -6.08 -12.08 -8.99
CA LEU A 116 -4.97 -13.01 -8.69
C LEU A 116 -5.32 -14.13 -7.70
N SER A 117 -6.54 -14.10 -7.16
CA SER A 117 -7.07 -15.11 -6.23
C SER A 117 -8.50 -15.49 -6.65
N SER A 118 -8.94 -16.72 -6.40
CA SER A 118 -10.33 -17.13 -6.66
C SER A 118 -11.31 -16.48 -5.69
N ASP A 119 -10.93 -16.35 -4.42
CA ASP A 119 -11.86 -16.08 -3.32
C ASP A 119 -11.74 -14.64 -2.77
N ALA A 120 -10.72 -13.90 -3.19
CA ALA A 120 -10.52 -12.50 -2.84
C ALA A 120 -10.92 -11.54 -3.98
N PRO A 121 -11.27 -10.28 -3.66
CA PRO A 121 -11.34 -9.21 -4.67
C PRO A 121 -10.02 -9.07 -5.44
N PRO A 122 -10.03 -8.46 -6.64
CA PRO A 122 -8.81 -8.14 -7.38
C PRO A 122 -7.83 -7.32 -6.54
N ALA A 123 -6.56 -7.72 -6.57
CA ALA A 123 -5.47 -6.97 -5.95
C ALA A 123 -5.21 -5.68 -6.76
N ARG A 124 -4.84 -4.61 -6.08
CA ARG A 124 -4.42 -3.38 -6.74
C ARG A 124 -2.91 -3.43 -6.95
N ILE A 125 -2.49 -3.21 -8.18
CA ILE A 125 -1.10 -3.13 -8.60
C ILE A 125 -0.82 -1.69 -8.98
N GLU A 126 0.23 -1.11 -8.40
CA GLU A 126 0.70 0.23 -8.74
C GLU A 126 2.11 0.16 -9.32
N MET A 127 2.38 1.00 -10.32
CA MET A 127 3.65 1.03 -11.02
C MET A 127 4.00 2.45 -11.47
N PRO A 128 5.29 2.82 -11.51
CA PRO A 128 5.70 4.07 -12.13
C PRO A 128 5.25 4.16 -13.60
N ARG A 129 4.82 5.35 -14.02
CA ARG A 129 4.34 5.64 -15.38
C ARG A 129 5.37 5.29 -16.45
N TRP A 130 6.66 5.47 -16.17
CA TRP A 130 7.74 5.15 -17.11
C TRP A 130 7.69 3.70 -17.60
N ILE A 131 7.22 2.75 -16.79
CA ILE A 131 7.10 1.33 -17.18
C ILE A 131 6.12 1.17 -18.35
N HIS A 132 5.02 1.93 -18.31
CA HIS A 132 4.04 1.93 -19.39
C HIS A 132 4.57 2.64 -20.64
N GLU A 133 5.22 3.80 -20.46
CA GLU A 133 5.81 4.57 -21.56
C GLU A 133 6.92 3.80 -22.28
N ALA A 134 7.66 2.96 -21.55
CA ALA A 134 8.65 2.04 -22.11
C ALA A 134 8.04 0.78 -22.77
N GLY A 135 6.71 0.63 -22.77
CA GLY A 135 6.03 -0.53 -23.37
C GLY A 135 6.16 -1.84 -22.57
N ARG A 136 6.54 -1.76 -21.29
CA ARG A 136 6.84 -2.93 -20.45
C ARG A 136 5.70 -3.38 -19.56
N THR A 137 4.52 -2.77 -19.66
CA THR A 137 3.38 -3.06 -18.78
C THR A 137 3.03 -4.56 -18.71
N GLU A 138 2.82 -5.21 -19.86
CA GLU A 138 2.38 -6.62 -19.85
C GLU A 138 3.47 -7.56 -19.32
N GLU A 139 4.74 -7.33 -19.71
CA GLU A 139 5.90 -8.07 -19.17
C GLU A 139 5.90 -8.04 -17.64
N ILE A 140 5.76 -6.85 -17.05
CA ILE A 140 5.78 -6.69 -15.60
C ILE A 140 4.56 -7.32 -14.94
N LEU A 141 3.37 -7.18 -15.53
CA LEU A 141 2.17 -7.82 -14.99
C LEU A 141 2.22 -9.35 -15.09
N ASP A 142 2.85 -9.91 -16.12
CA ASP A 142 3.09 -11.35 -16.25
C ASP A 142 4.06 -11.85 -15.18
N ILE A 143 5.10 -11.07 -14.85
CA ILE A 143 5.98 -11.37 -13.71
C ILE A 143 5.19 -11.37 -12.40
N VAL A 144 4.31 -10.39 -12.17
CA VAL A 144 3.45 -10.35 -10.97
C VAL A 144 2.54 -11.58 -10.92
N ARG A 145 1.91 -11.94 -12.04
CA ARG A 145 1.08 -13.16 -12.14
C ARG A 145 1.90 -14.41 -11.82
N ALA A 146 3.11 -14.54 -12.36
CA ALA A 146 3.99 -15.67 -12.11
C ALA A 146 4.37 -15.76 -10.62
N GLU A 147 4.72 -14.66 -9.99
CA GLU A 147 5.03 -14.60 -8.57
C GLU A 147 3.84 -15.00 -7.69
N CYS A 148 2.61 -14.65 -8.08
CA CYS A 148 1.37 -15.05 -7.42
C CYS A 148 0.96 -16.51 -7.68
N ILE A 149 1.45 -17.13 -8.76
CA ILE A 149 1.31 -18.58 -8.98
C ILE A 149 2.26 -19.35 -8.06
N VAL A 150 3.49 -18.83 -7.88
CA VAL A 150 4.51 -19.46 -7.03
C VAL A 150 4.19 -19.28 -5.55
N GLY A 151 3.75 -18.08 -5.16
CA GLY A 151 3.36 -17.79 -3.78
C GLY A 151 2.00 -18.37 -3.41
N ALA A 152 1.70 -18.43 -2.11
CA ALA A 152 0.46 -19.01 -1.64
C ALA A 152 -0.75 -18.09 -1.92
N ASN A 153 -1.89 -18.69 -2.31
CA ASN A 153 -3.20 -18.03 -2.40
C ASN A 153 -3.29 -16.78 -3.31
N GLY A 154 -2.39 -16.64 -4.29
CA GLY A 154 -2.39 -15.49 -5.18
C GLY A 154 -1.60 -14.29 -4.68
N TYR A 155 -0.75 -14.46 -3.66
CA TYR A 155 0.15 -13.43 -3.14
C TYR A 155 1.57 -13.61 -3.70
N PRO A 156 2.32 -12.52 -4.04
CA PRO A 156 3.66 -12.67 -4.61
C PRO A 156 4.64 -13.34 -3.63
N TYR A 157 5.32 -14.40 -4.08
CA TYR A 157 6.28 -15.15 -3.27
C TYR A 157 7.37 -14.28 -2.64
N ALA A 158 7.93 -13.32 -3.40
CA ALA A 158 8.94 -12.41 -2.89
C ALA A 158 8.43 -11.56 -1.70
N VAL A 159 7.16 -11.14 -1.73
CA VAL A 159 6.56 -10.33 -0.65
C VAL A 159 6.23 -11.22 0.55
N GLU A 160 5.68 -12.42 0.31
CA GLU A 160 5.44 -13.42 1.36
C GLU A 160 6.72 -13.73 2.14
N THR A 161 7.82 -13.94 1.43
CA THR A 161 9.12 -14.25 2.03
C THR A 161 9.69 -13.06 2.80
N ALA A 162 9.51 -11.83 2.28
CA ALA A 162 9.92 -10.62 2.98
C ALA A 162 9.16 -10.45 4.30
N ASP A 163 7.84 -10.65 4.31
CA ASP A 163 7.03 -10.57 5.54
C ASP A 163 7.44 -11.64 6.56
N ALA A 164 7.63 -12.89 6.11
CA ALA A 164 8.06 -14.00 6.97
C ALA A 164 9.43 -13.77 7.63
N THR A 165 10.31 -12.99 6.98
CA THR A 165 11.64 -12.66 7.52
C THR A 165 11.65 -11.36 8.34
N ALA A 166 10.70 -10.45 8.11
CA ALA A 166 10.56 -9.18 8.82
C ALA A 166 9.80 -9.29 10.16
N VAL A 167 9.58 -10.51 10.67
CA VAL A 167 8.79 -10.75 11.87
C VAL A 167 9.44 -10.11 13.11
N ILE A 168 8.76 -9.10 13.67
CA ILE A 168 9.05 -8.61 15.03
C ILE A 168 8.57 -9.69 16.01
N SER A 169 9.53 -10.46 16.52
CA SER A 169 9.25 -11.58 17.40
C SER A 169 8.67 -11.12 18.74
N MET A 170 8.09 -12.05 19.50
CA MET A 170 7.66 -11.77 20.88
C MET A 170 8.85 -11.36 21.77
N GLN A 171 10.04 -11.89 21.50
CA GLN A 171 11.26 -11.52 22.24
C GLN A 171 11.68 -10.08 21.91
N ASP A 172 11.60 -9.67 20.64
CA ASP A 172 11.91 -8.30 20.23
C ASP A 172 10.97 -7.30 20.89
N ARG A 173 9.68 -7.63 20.96
CA ARG A 173 8.69 -6.80 21.69
C ARG A 173 9.02 -6.70 23.18
N GLN A 174 9.34 -7.82 23.82
CA GLN A 174 9.70 -7.82 25.25
C GLN A 174 10.95 -6.98 25.50
N ARG A 175 11.96 -7.11 24.64
CA ARG A 175 13.20 -6.32 24.72
C ARG A 175 12.93 -4.84 24.50
N PHE A 176 12.08 -4.49 23.53
CA PHE A 176 11.64 -3.12 23.32
C PHE A 176 10.94 -2.55 24.56
N TYR A 177 9.98 -3.26 25.14
CA TYR A 177 9.27 -2.80 26.33
C TYR A 177 10.18 -2.67 27.55
N ALA A 178 11.17 -3.56 27.71
CA ALA A 178 12.16 -3.45 28.79
C ALA A 178 13.03 -2.19 28.62
N LEU A 179 13.52 -1.92 27.41
CA LEU A 179 14.29 -0.70 27.11
C LEU A 179 13.45 0.57 27.27
N TYR A 180 12.20 0.53 26.79
CA TYR A 180 11.26 1.63 26.95
C TYR A 180 10.95 1.90 28.43
N GLN A 181 10.81 0.85 29.24
CA GLN A 181 10.62 1.00 30.68
C GLN A 181 11.83 1.61 31.36
N GLN A 182 13.04 1.15 31.05
CA GLN A 182 14.28 1.75 31.57
C GLN A 182 14.41 3.23 31.18
N PHE A 183 14.07 3.58 29.94
CA PHE A 183 14.09 4.96 29.46
C PHE A 183 13.09 5.83 30.23
N VAL A 184 11.85 5.35 30.38
CA VAL A 184 10.80 6.08 31.11
C VAL A 184 11.15 6.26 32.58
N GLU A 185 11.73 5.24 33.22
CA GLU A 185 12.23 5.31 34.61
C GLU A 185 13.39 6.32 34.73
N HIS A 186 14.32 6.33 33.77
CA HIS A 186 15.44 7.28 33.74
C HIS A 186 14.98 8.74 33.59
N GLU A 187 14.01 9.00 32.72
CA GLU A 187 13.46 10.33 32.46
C GLU A 187 12.40 10.77 33.48
N GLY A 188 12.10 9.95 34.49
CA GLY A 188 11.12 10.25 35.54
C GLY A 188 9.67 10.38 35.05
N LEU A 189 9.35 9.77 33.91
CA LEU A 189 8.01 9.82 33.32
C LEU A 189 7.10 8.75 33.96
N ALA A 190 5.83 9.08 34.20
CA ALA A 190 4.89 8.13 34.78
C ALA A 190 4.41 7.11 33.73
N MET A 191 4.78 5.83 33.88
CA MET A 191 4.26 4.72 33.07
C MET A 191 2.76 4.50 33.35
N GLN A 192 1.89 4.91 32.43
CA GLN A 192 0.51 4.40 32.42
C GLN A 192 0.45 3.09 31.64
N GLN A 193 0.69 1.97 32.32
CA GLN A 193 0.40 0.66 31.73
C GLN A 193 -1.12 0.52 31.53
N THR A 194 -1.54 0.22 30.30
CA THR A 194 -2.95 -0.06 30.01
C THR A 194 -3.34 -1.41 30.61
N ARG A 195 -4.55 -1.48 31.22
CA ARG A 195 -5.09 -2.68 31.90
C ARG A 195 -5.06 -3.96 31.03
N LYS A 196 -5.00 -3.84 29.70
CA LYS A 196 -4.84 -4.96 28.75
C LYS A 196 -3.45 -5.61 28.78
N ALA A 197 -2.39 -4.86 29.08
CA ALA A 197 -1.03 -5.41 29.20
C ALA A 197 -0.87 -6.24 30.48
N GLN A 198 -1.40 -5.75 31.61
CA GLN A 198 -1.41 -6.50 32.89
C GLN A 198 -2.16 -7.84 32.78
N SER A 199 -3.30 -7.88 32.07
CA SER A 199 -4.10 -9.10 31.95
C SER A 199 -3.41 -10.22 31.16
N LYS A 200 -2.44 -9.91 30.29
CA LYS A 200 -1.68 -10.93 29.53
C LYS A 200 -0.49 -11.49 30.32
N LEU A 201 0.05 -10.75 31.27
CA LEU A 201 1.12 -11.20 32.16
C LEU A 201 0.61 -12.19 33.23
N ASN A 202 -0.62 -11.99 33.74
CA ASN A 202 -1.21 -12.83 34.78
C ASN A 202 -1.86 -14.14 34.28
N ARG A 203 -1.75 -14.47 32.99
CA ARG A 203 -2.32 -15.70 32.39
C ARG A 203 -1.27 -16.79 32.10
N ARG A 204 -0.06 -16.66 32.63
CA ARG A 204 0.99 -17.69 32.59
C ARG A 204 1.13 -18.35 33.96
#